data_AF-A0A7M5XLQ1-F1
#
_entry.id   AF-A0A7M5XLQ1-F1
#
_cell.length_a   1.000
_cell.length_b   1.000
_cell.length_c   1.000
_cell.angle_alpha   90.00
_cell.angle_beta   90.00
_cell.angle_gamma   90.00
#
_symmetry.space_group_name_H-M   'P 1'
#
loop_
_entity.id
_entity.type
_entity.pdbx_description
1 polymer ?
#
loop_
_entity_poly.entity_id
_entity_poly.type
_entity_poly.pdbx_seq_one_letter_code
_entity_poly.pdbx_strand_id
1 'polypeptide(L)'
;FRPNVLVDKIKFDSSAHYKVIILVTSFAKHFERRQWIRKAWGNQTFWNKSVENWQVIFNVGAVDSAEVQQKLVEESKNHGDMLILDVPENFHKLSEKVMAALYWTYTKFSFEFVFKTDDDVFIHMQRLLTKLNTTWS
;
A
#
# COMPACT_ATOMS: atom_id res chain seq x y z
N PHE A 1 8.71 16.45 -10.49
CA PHE A 1 8.91 15.72 -9.23
C PHE A 1 8.88 14.23 -9.54
N ARG A 2 10.00 13.51 -9.38
CA ARG A 2 10.04 12.04 -9.39
C ARG A 2 10.50 11.65 -7.98
N PRO A 3 9.67 10.99 -7.16
CA PRO A 3 10.04 10.63 -5.82
C PRO A 3 11.12 9.54 -5.85
N ASN A 4 12.10 9.64 -4.96
CA ASN A 4 13.08 8.59 -4.74
C ASN A 4 12.42 7.45 -3.94
N VAL A 5 12.60 6.22 -4.43
CA VAL A 5 12.11 5.00 -3.79
C VAL A 5 13.31 4.17 -3.37
N LEU A 6 13.41 3.86 -2.08
CA LEU A 6 14.50 3.09 -1.51
C LEU A 6 14.32 1.59 -1.76
N VAL A 7 13.08 1.10 -1.68
CA VAL A 7 12.75 -0.29 -1.96
C VAL A 7 11.44 -0.37 -2.75
N ASP A 8 11.55 -0.96 -3.94
CA ASP A 8 10.45 -1.26 -4.86
C ASP A 8 10.51 -2.75 -5.24
N LYS A 9 10.07 -3.62 -4.31
CA LYS A 9 10.04 -5.09 -4.49
C LYS A 9 8.60 -5.61 -4.44
N ILE A 10 7.65 -4.77 -4.83
CA ILE A 10 6.24 -5.10 -4.77
C ILE A 10 5.92 -6.15 -5.83
N LYS A 11 5.23 -7.22 -5.43
CA LYS A 11 4.81 -8.30 -6.32
C LYS A 11 3.43 -7.97 -6.85
N PHE A 12 3.33 -7.77 -8.16
CA PHE A 12 2.07 -7.50 -8.85
C PHE A 12 2.14 -8.02 -10.28
N ASP A 13 0.98 -8.21 -10.91
CA ASP A 13 0.89 -8.55 -12.33
C ASP A 13 0.87 -7.26 -13.14
N SER A 14 1.96 -6.95 -13.83
CA SER A 14 2.07 -5.74 -14.65
C SER A 14 1.17 -5.72 -15.87
N SER A 15 0.60 -6.87 -16.26
CA SER A 15 -0.35 -6.99 -17.37
C SER A 15 -1.80 -6.85 -16.93
N ALA A 16 -2.07 -6.95 -15.62
CA ALA A 16 -3.41 -6.84 -15.07
C ALA A 16 -3.87 -5.37 -15.00
N HIS A 17 -5.17 -5.17 -15.26
CA HIS A 17 -5.86 -3.95 -14.88
C HIS A 17 -6.46 -4.14 -13.49
N TYR A 18 -6.10 -3.26 -12.55
CA TYR A 18 -6.52 -3.33 -11.16
C TYR A 18 -7.77 -2.47 -10.92
N LYS A 19 -8.82 -3.07 -10.34
CA LYS A 19 -10.00 -2.30 -9.94
C LYS A 19 -9.65 -1.24 -8.90
N VAL A 20 -8.85 -1.60 -7.89
CA VAL A 20 -8.39 -0.65 -6.86
C VAL A 20 -7.01 -1.00 -6.30
N ILE A 21 -6.15 0.02 -6.20
CA ILE A 21 -4.92 -0.03 -5.41
C ILE A 21 -5.17 0.67 -4.08
N ILE A 22 -4.98 -0.05 -2.97
CA ILE A 22 -5.17 0.46 -1.61
C ILE A 22 -3.81 0.86 -1.04
N LEU A 23 -3.58 2.16 -0.91
CA LEU A 23 -2.37 2.72 -0.32
C LEU A 23 -2.57 2.91 1.19
N VAL A 24 -1.94 2.04 1.98
CA VAL A 24 -1.93 2.15 3.44
C VAL A 24 -0.69 2.93 3.86
N THR A 25 -0.90 4.15 4.34
CA THR A 25 0.18 5.00 4.85
C THR A 25 0.50 4.55 6.27
N SER A 26 1.73 4.10 6.49
CA SER A 26 2.18 3.55 7.77
C SER A 26 3.49 4.21 8.20
N PHE A 27 3.79 4.14 9.50
CA PHE A 27 5.12 4.48 10.00
C PHE A 27 6.03 3.26 9.94
N ALA A 28 7.31 3.45 9.63
CA ALA A 28 8.33 2.40 9.60
C ALA A 28 8.23 1.38 10.75
N LYS A 29 8.04 1.86 12.00
CA LYS A 29 7.99 1.03 13.20
C LYS A 29 6.67 0.29 13.44
N HIS A 30 5.61 0.58 12.68
CA HIS A 30 4.28 -0.02 12.85
C HIS A 30 4.14 -1.42 12.20
N PHE A 31 5.16 -2.28 12.38
CA PHE A 31 5.19 -3.64 11.82
C PHE A 31 3.95 -4.45 12.19
N GLU A 32 3.54 -4.41 13.47
CA GLU A 32 2.39 -5.16 13.96
C GLU A 32 1.09 -4.71 13.32
N ARG A 33 0.88 -3.40 13.13
CA ARG A 33 -0.34 -2.86 12.49
C ARG A 33 -0.47 -3.36 11.06
N ARG A 34 0.62 -3.29 10.28
CA ARG A 34 0.65 -3.83 8.92
C ARG A 34 0.37 -5.33 8.92
N GLN A 35 0.95 -6.08 9.85
CA GLN A 35 0.70 -7.52 9.96
C GLN A 35 -0.76 -7.84 10.33
N TRP A 36 -1.39 -7.05 11.19
CA TRP A 36 -2.82 -7.19 11.51
C TRP A 36 -3.70 -6.90 10.29
N ILE A 37 -3.40 -5.86 9.52
CA ILE A 37 -4.11 -5.57 8.26
C ILE A 37 -4.00 -6.76 7.30
N ARG A 38 -2.80 -7.32 7.09
CA ARG A 38 -2.57 -8.50 6.24
C ARG A 38 -3.36 -9.72 6.70
N LYS A 39 -3.52 -9.92 8.02
CA LYS A 39 -4.28 -11.03 8.61
C LYS A 39 -5.78 -10.80 8.65
N ALA A 40 -6.22 -9.56 8.48
CA ALA A 40 -7.62 -9.17 8.58
C ALA A 40 -8.13 -8.69 7.22
N TRP A 41 -8.53 -7.41 7.13
CA TRP A 41 -9.21 -6.89 5.96
C TRP A 41 -8.33 -6.77 4.72
N GLY A 42 -7.01 -6.68 4.85
CA GLY A 42 -6.08 -6.63 3.71
C GLY A 42 -5.82 -7.98 3.07
N ASN A 43 -6.34 -9.08 3.63
CA ASN A 43 -6.12 -10.42 3.09
C ASN A 43 -6.97 -10.65 1.83
N GLN A 44 -6.32 -10.68 0.66
CA GLN A 44 -6.99 -10.92 -0.62
C GLN A 44 -7.73 -12.26 -0.71
N THR A 45 -7.31 -13.27 0.06
CA THR A 45 -7.93 -14.61 0.02
C THR A 45 -9.28 -14.68 0.73
N PHE A 46 -9.60 -13.72 1.60
CA PHE A 46 -10.82 -13.74 2.42
C PHE A 46 -12.03 -13.17 1.69
N TRP A 47 -11.82 -12.38 0.64
CA TRP A 47 -12.88 -11.62 0.00
C TRP A 47 -13.27 -12.27 -1.33
N ASN A 48 -14.57 -12.25 -1.62
CA ASN A 48 -15.17 -12.93 -2.76
C ASN A 48 -14.45 -12.55 -4.08
N LYS A 49 -14.11 -13.56 -4.90
CA LYS A 49 -13.33 -13.43 -6.15
C LYS A 49 -14.05 -12.65 -7.26
N SER A 50 -15.29 -12.23 -7.03
CA SER A 50 -16.10 -11.49 -8.00
C SER A 50 -15.57 -10.09 -8.33
N VAL A 51 -14.56 -9.58 -7.60
CA VAL A 51 -13.90 -8.32 -7.93
C VAL A 51 -12.50 -8.61 -8.46
N GLU A 52 -12.34 -8.34 -9.75
CA GLU A 52 -11.11 -8.56 -10.48
C GLU A 52 -10.05 -7.59 -9.96
N ASN A 53 -8.97 -8.16 -9.41
CA ASN A 53 -7.68 -7.53 -9.14
C ASN A 53 -7.72 -6.24 -8.29
N TRP A 54 -7.56 -6.38 -6.98
CA TRP A 54 -7.24 -5.28 -6.07
C TRP A 54 -5.99 -5.62 -5.27
N GLN A 55 -5.25 -4.64 -4.76
CA GLN A 55 -4.04 -4.88 -3.99
C GLN A 55 -3.83 -3.87 -2.86
N VAL A 56 -3.33 -4.34 -1.73
CA VAL A 56 -2.87 -3.47 -0.62
C VAL A 56 -1.37 -3.24 -0.78
N ILE A 57 -0.96 -1.98 -0.63
CA ILE A 57 0.43 -1.56 -0.64
C ILE A 57 0.66 -0.67 0.57
N PHE A 58 1.63 -1.05 1.40
CA PHE A 58 2.05 -0.26 2.54
C PHE A 58 3.15 0.70 2.12
N ASN A 59 2.92 2.00 2.30
CA ASN A 59 3.95 3.00 2.07
C ASN A 59 4.50 3.52 3.41
N VAL A 60 5.82 3.48 3.54
CA VAL A 60 6.57 3.93 4.72
C VAL A 60 7.71 4.85 4.28
N GLY A 61 8.15 5.71 5.19
CA GLY A 61 9.29 6.59 4.98
C GLY A 61 10.63 5.95 5.38
N ALA A 62 11.69 6.69 5.11
CA ALA A 62 13.06 6.39 5.49
C ALA A 62 13.28 6.61 6.99
N VAL A 63 14.17 5.78 7.56
CA VAL A 63 14.58 5.84 8.96
C VAL A 63 16.09 5.73 9.06
N ASP A 64 16.69 6.50 9.98
CA ASP A 64 18.15 6.47 10.20
C ASP A 64 18.60 5.22 10.99
N SER A 65 17.67 4.56 11.68
CA SER A 65 17.96 3.36 12.45
C SER A 65 18.22 2.17 11.53
N ALA A 66 19.49 1.74 11.46
CA ALA A 66 19.91 0.56 10.71
C ALA A 66 19.11 -0.71 11.08
N GLU A 67 18.79 -0.89 12.36
CA GLU A 67 17.98 -2.02 12.83
C GLU A 67 16.57 -1.99 12.23
N VAL A 68 15.89 -0.84 12.27
CA VAL A 68 14.55 -0.69 11.70
C VAL A 68 14.59 -0.83 10.18
N GLN A 69 15.60 -0.26 9.53
CA GLN A 69 15.79 -0.39 8.09
C GLN A 69 15.96 -1.85 7.67
N GLN A 70 16.77 -2.63 8.39
CA GLN A 70 16.95 -4.05 8.12
C GLN A 70 15.62 -4.82 8.26
N LYS A 71 14.86 -4.57 9.33
CA LYS A 71 13.54 -5.18 9.55
C LYS A 71 12.55 -4.83 8.44
N LEU A 72 12.57 -3.59 7.94
CA LEU A 72 11.72 -3.17 6.81
C LEU A 72 12.09 -3.87 5.51
N VAL A 73 13.39 -4.02 5.21
CA VAL A 73 13.84 -4.74 4.01
C VAL A 73 13.45 -6.21 4.08
N GLU A 74 13.55 -6.83 5.26
CA GLU A 74 13.10 -8.20 5.49
C GLU A 74 11.58 -8.34 5.31
N GLU A 75 10.80 -7.43 5.91
CA GLU A 75 9.35 -7.38 5.72
C GLU A 75 8.97 -7.24 4.23
N SER A 76 9.62 -6.31 3.52
CA SER A 76 9.42 -6.10 2.09
C SER A 76 9.71 -7.37 1.27
N LYS A 77 10.79 -8.07 1.58
CA LYS A 77 11.15 -9.34 0.91
C LYS A 77 10.12 -10.43 1.18
N ASN A 78 9.65 -10.55 2.41
CA ASN A 78 8.76 -11.62 2.84
C ASN A 78 7.33 -11.43 2.28
N HIS A 79 6.83 -10.20 2.26
CA HIS A 79 5.44 -9.93 1.89
C HIS A 79 5.28 -9.42 0.44
N GLY A 80 6.24 -8.68 -0.10
CA GLY A 80 6.14 -8.12 -1.45
C GLY A 80 5.05 -7.06 -1.61
N ASP A 81 4.70 -6.34 -0.54
CA ASP A 81 3.65 -5.31 -0.51
C ASP A 81 4.13 -3.98 0.10
N MET A 82 5.45 -3.80 0.26
CA MET A 82 6.05 -2.65 0.91
C MET A 82 6.70 -1.70 -0.11
N LEU A 83 6.27 -0.44 -0.09
CA LEU A 83 6.89 0.71 -0.75
C LEU A 83 7.66 1.52 0.28
N ILE A 84 8.99 1.49 0.23
CA ILE A 84 9.84 2.29 1.14
C ILE A 84 10.32 3.52 0.39
N LEU A 85 9.85 4.69 0.83
CA LEU A 85 10.11 5.97 0.19
C LEU A 85 11.31 6.66 0.85
N ASP A 86 12.08 7.39 0.05
CA ASP A 86 13.17 8.26 0.52
C ASP A 86 12.60 9.59 1.06
N VAL A 87 11.72 9.46 2.05
CA VAL A 87 11.05 10.58 2.73
C VAL A 87 11.21 10.32 4.23
N PRO A 88 11.80 11.23 5.02
CA PRO A 88 12.01 11.01 6.44
C PRO A 88 10.70 10.67 7.17
N GLU A 89 10.72 9.67 8.06
CA GLU A 89 9.57 9.36 8.90
C GLU A 89 9.30 10.46 9.92
N ASN A 90 8.44 11.40 9.51
CA ASN A 90 8.02 12.53 10.29
C ASN A 90 6.57 12.87 9.93
N PHE A 91 5.76 13.19 10.93
CA PHE A 91 4.37 13.61 10.74
C PHE A 91 4.24 14.78 9.75
N HIS A 92 5.15 15.77 9.81
CA HIS A 92 5.14 16.92 8.90
C HIS A 92 5.48 16.55 7.45
N LYS A 93 6.04 15.35 7.22
CA LYS A 93 6.40 14.81 5.91
C LYS A 93 5.34 13.86 5.34
N LEU A 94 4.21 13.70 6.02
CA LEU A 94 3.16 12.76 5.60
C LEU A 94 2.59 13.12 4.22
N SER A 95 2.38 14.40 3.92
CA SER A 95 1.90 14.85 2.61
C SER A 95 2.88 14.50 1.49
N GLU A 96 4.18 14.64 1.75
CA GLU A 96 5.25 14.26 0.80
C GLU A 96 5.26 12.75 0.56
N LYS A 97 5.12 11.96 1.63
CA LYS A 97 5.01 10.50 1.59
C LYS A 97 3.80 10.04 0.77
N VAL A 98 2.62 10.63 1.01
CA VAL A 98 1.40 10.31 0.27
C VAL A 98 1.52 10.69 -1.21
N MET A 99 2.03 11.89 -1.51
CA MET A 99 2.23 12.34 -2.90
C MET A 99 3.21 11.43 -3.65
N ALA A 100 4.30 11.02 -3.01
CA ALA A 100 5.26 10.09 -3.58
C ALA A 100 4.63 8.72 -3.87
N ALA A 101 3.84 8.18 -2.93
CA ALA A 101 3.13 6.92 -3.11
C ALA A 101 2.10 6.98 -4.25
N LEU A 102 1.31 8.07 -4.32
CA LEU A 102 0.35 8.28 -5.41
C LEU A 102 1.02 8.36 -6.77
N TYR A 103 2.11 9.14 -6.88
CA TYR A 103 2.89 9.23 -8.11
C TYR A 103 3.46 7.86 -8.53
N TRP A 104 4.05 7.13 -7.59
CA TRP A 104 4.58 5.80 -7.86
C TRP A 104 3.47 4.86 -8.40
N THR A 105 2.31 4.81 -7.75
CA THR A 105 1.17 3.99 -8.20
C THR A 105 0.73 4.36 -9.61
N TYR A 106 0.58 5.66 -9.90
CA TYR A 106 0.22 6.17 -11.22
C TYR A 106 1.19 5.71 -12.32
N THR A 107 2.48 5.60 -12.00
CA THR A 107 3.50 5.18 -12.97
C THR A 107 3.66 3.67 -13.13
N LYS A 108 3.17 2.86 -12.17
CA LYS A 108 3.46 1.42 -12.11
C LYS A 108 2.27 0.52 -12.43
N PHE A 109 1.05 1.00 -12.19
CA PHE A 109 -0.16 0.19 -12.31
C PHE A 109 -1.08 0.75 -13.39
N SER A 110 -1.78 -0.15 -14.09
CA SER A 110 -3.02 0.18 -14.78
C SER A 110 -4.17 -0.06 -13.79
N PHE A 111 -4.94 0.97 -13.46
CA PHE A 111 -6.01 0.87 -12.46
C PHE A 111 -7.18 1.81 -12.72
N GLU A 112 -8.30 1.53 -12.05
CA GLU A 112 -9.50 2.41 -12.06
C GLU A 112 -9.54 3.33 -10.84
N PHE A 113 -9.23 2.82 -9.65
CA PHE A 113 -9.25 3.60 -8.40
C PHE A 113 -7.97 3.47 -7.58
N VAL A 114 -7.65 4.53 -6.83
CA VAL A 114 -6.71 4.48 -5.70
C VAL A 114 -7.48 4.81 -4.42
N PHE A 115 -7.32 3.98 -3.40
CA PHE A 115 -7.89 4.21 -2.08
C PHE A 115 -6.76 4.46 -1.08
N LYS A 116 -6.57 5.72 -0.67
CA LYS A 116 -5.63 6.05 0.40
C LYS A 116 -6.28 5.82 1.76
N THR A 117 -5.56 5.17 2.68
CA THR A 117 -5.93 5.02 4.08
C THR A 117 -4.71 5.06 4.98
N ASP A 118 -4.93 5.04 6.30
CA ASP A 118 -3.91 4.92 7.34
C ASP A 118 -3.90 3.51 7.96
N ASP A 119 -2.84 3.18 8.70
CA ASP A 119 -2.60 1.84 9.27
C ASP A 119 -3.39 1.50 10.55
N ASP A 120 -4.19 2.44 11.05
CA ASP A 120 -5.10 2.30 12.19
C ASP A 120 -6.58 2.30 11.79
N VAL A 121 -6.85 2.13 10.50
CA VAL A 121 -8.21 2.07 9.94
C VAL A 121 -8.63 0.62 9.67
N PHE A 122 -9.91 0.33 9.89
CA PHE A 122 -10.56 -0.89 9.43
C PHE A 122 -11.40 -0.61 8.17
N ILE A 123 -11.25 -1.44 7.14
CA ILE A 123 -12.04 -1.32 5.90
C ILE A 123 -12.96 -2.54 5.75
N HIS A 124 -14.25 -2.28 5.58
CA HIS A 124 -15.21 -3.32 5.20
C HIS A 124 -15.07 -3.63 3.70
N MET A 125 -14.11 -4.47 3.34
CA MET A 125 -13.72 -4.73 1.95
C MET A 125 -14.88 -5.15 1.05
N GLN A 126 -15.77 -6.03 1.50
CA GLN A 126 -16.92 -6.44 0.68
C GLN A 126 -17.79 -5.25 0.26
N ARG A 127 -18.05 -4.29 1.16
CA ARG A 127 -18.85 -3.09 0.84
C ARG A 127 -18.09 -2.16 -0.10
N LEU A 128 -16.80 -1.96 0.14
CA LEU A 128 -15.94 -1.15 -0.72
C LEU A 128 -15.96 -1.70 -2.16
N LEU A 129 -15.65 -2.98 -2.32
CA LEU A 129 -15.52 -3.61 -3.64
C LEU A 129 -16.87 -3.67 -4.38
N THR A 130 -17.98 -3.98 -3.69
CA THR A 130 -19.32 -3.91 -4.29
C THR A 130 -19.64 -2.49 -4.78
N LYS A 131 -19.29 -1.47 -3.98
CA LYS A 131 -19.56 -0.07 -4.35
C LYS A 131 -18.75 0.36 -5.58
N LEU A 132 -17.49 -0.05 -5.68
CA LEU A 132 -16.63 0.29 -6.83
C LEU A 132 -17.05 -0.44 -8.11
N ASN A 133 -17.67 -1.62 -8.01
CA ASN A 133 -18.22 -2.33 -9.17
C ASN A 133 -19.54 -1.76 -9.70
N THR A 134 -20.19 -0.86 -8.96
CA THR A 134 -21.43 -0.23 -9.42
C THR A 134 -21.05 0.94 -10.33
N THR A 135 -21.40 0.85 -11.63
CA THR A 135 -21.24 1.96 -12.57
C THR A 135 -22.01 3.17 -12.03
N TRP A 136 -21.36 4.33 -11.94
CA TRP A 136 -22.05 5.58 -11.64
C TRP A 136 -22.90 5.94 -12.87
N SER A 137 -24.15 5.48 -12.89
CA SER A 137 -25.19 5.86 -13.86
C SER A 137 -25.81 7.19 -13.49
#